data_AF-A0A2V9FAD0-F1
#
_entry.id   AF-A0A2V9FAD0-F1
#
_cell.length_a   1.000
_cell.length_b   1.000
_cell.length_c   1.000
_cell.angle_alpha   90.00
_cell.angle_beta   90.00
_cell.angle_gamma   90.00
#
_symmetry.space_group_name_H-M   'P 1'
#
loop_
_entity.id
_entity.type
_entity.pdbx_description
1 polymer ?
#
loop_
_entity_poly.entity_id
_entity_poly.type
_entity_poly.pdbx_seq_one_letter_code
_entity_poly.pdbx_strand_id
1 'polypeptide(L)' 'MKARLQVMKFGGTSVGDASCIARAVEIIAQAAKQNGCIAVVSAMSGVTNRLIEAAKKAQTGNSGEAAAV' A
#
# COMPACT_ATOMS: atom_id res chain seq x y z
N MET A 1 -10.57 -7.45 30.18
CA MET A 1 -11.19 -6.64 29.10
C MET A 1 -11.03 -7.38 27.78
N LYS A 2 -12.06 -7.42 26.93
CA LYS A 2 -11.99 -8.09 25.63
C LYS A 2 -11.10 -7.27 24.69
N ALA A 3 -10.12 -7.90 24.04
CA ALA A 3 -9.29 -7.23 23.04
C ALA A 3 -10.19 -6.58 21.97
N ARG A 4 -10.01 -5.29 21.71
CA ARG A 4 -10.77 -4.57 20.67
C ARG A 4 -10.12 -4.81 19.32
N LEU A 5 -10.92 -4.85 18.26
CA LEU A 5 -10.41 -4.88 16.89
C LEU A 5 -10.13 -3.44 16.46
N GLN A 6 -8.93 -3.17 15.95
CA GLN A 6 -8.51 -1.86 15.46
C GLN A 6 -8.15 -1.96 13.98
N VAL A 7 -8.83 -1.16 13.15
CA VAL A 7 -8.56 -1.05 11.72
C VAL A 7 -7.67 0.17 11.47
N MET A 8 -6.55 -0.02 10.79
CA MET A 8 -5.53 1.00 10.56
C MET A 8 -5.26 1.12 9.07
N LYS A 9 -5.49 2.31 8.49
CA LYS A 9 -5.26 2.55 7.06
C LYS A 9 -3.96 3.32 6.83
N PHE A 10 -3.13 2.83 5.92
CA PHE A 10 -1.89 3.47 5.50
C PHE A 10 -1.98 3.86 4.02
N GLY A 11 -1.69 5.13 3.71
CA GLY A 11 -1.68 5.65 2.34
C GLY A 11 -0.38 5.35 1.61
N GLY A 12 -0.33 5.65 0.30
CA GLY A 12 0.83 5.32 -0.54
C GLY A 12 2.14 5.97 -0.10
N THR A 13 2.10 7.14 0.55
CA THR A 13 3.29 7.77 1.16
C THR A 13 3.74 7.05 2.43
N SER A 14 2.80 6.51 3.22
CA SER A 14 3.09 5.70 4.40
C SER A 14 3.69 4.33 4.05
N VAL A 15 3.58 3.89 2.80
CA VAL A 15 4.17 2.65 2.28
C VAL A 15 5.03 2.92 1.04
N GLY A 16 5.58 4.13 0.90
CA GLY A 16 6.24 4.57 -0.33
C GLY A 16 7.57 3.87 -0.62
N ASP A 17 8.24 3.39 0.41
CA ASP A 17 9.50 2.66 0.36
C ASP A 17 9.64 1.76 1.60
N ALA A 18 10.74 1.01 1.67
CA ALA A 18 11.03 0.09 2.77
C ALA A 18 11.09 0.79 4.14
N SER A 19 11.61 2.03 4.21
CA SER A 19 11.70 2.79 5.46
C SER A 19 10.31 3.26 5.94
N CYS A 20 9.44 3.64 5.00
CA CYS A 20 8.05 3.99 5.28
C CYS A 20 7.28 2.77 5.80
N ILE A 21 7.47 1.61 5.16
CA ILE A 21 6.88 0.34 5.60
C ILE A 21 7.35 -0.03 7.01
N ALA A 22 8.65 0.08 7.30
CA ALA A 22 9.18 -0.20 8.64
C ALA A 22 8.49 0.66 9.72
N ARG A 23 8.33 1.97 9.47
CA ARG A 23 7.60 2.87 10.38
C ARG A 23 6.13 2.47 10.54
N ALA A 24 5.44 2.07 9.47
CA ALA A 24 4.06 1.58 9.56
C ALA A 24 3.96 0.29 10.40
N VAL A 25 4.92 -0.62 10.24
CA VAL A 25 5.01 -1.86 11.04
C VAL A 25 5.21 -1.56 12.52
N GLU A 26 6.05 -0.60 12.88
CA GLU A 26 6.23 -0.19 14.29
C GLU A 26 4.92 0.28 14.94
N ILE A 27 4.13 1.09 14.22
CA ILE A 27 2.82 1.58 14.69
C ILE A 27 1.85 0.40 14.87
N ILE A 28 1.79 -0.52 13.91
CA ILE A 28 0.92 -1.71 13.98
C ILE A 28 1.35 -2.64 15.13
N ALA A 29 2.65 -2.91 15.27
CA ALA A 29 3.19 -3.78 16.30
C ALA A 29 2.89 -3.25 17.70
N GLN A 30 2.94 -1.92 17.88
CA GLN A 30 2.59 -1.29 19.15
C GLN A 30 1.09 -1.42 19.45
N ALA A 31 0.21 -1.24 18.46
CA ALA A 31 -1.23 -1.43 18.63
C ALA A 31 -1.60 -2.90 18.91
N ALA A 32 -0.92 -3.84 18.25
CA ALA A 32 -1.15 -5.28 18.36
C ALA A 32 -0.85 -5.86 19.75
N LYS A 33 -0.08 -5.14 20.58
CA LYS A 33 0.17 -5.53 21.99
C LYS A 33 -1.11 -5.53 22.84
N GLN A 34 -2.12 -4.75 22.45
CA GLN A 34 -3.33 -4.52 23.25
C GLN A 34 -4.62 -4.88 22.50
N ASN A 35 -4.58 -4.84 21.17
CA ASN A 35 -5.73 -4.97 20.29
C ASN A 35 -5.48 -6.03 19.21
N GLY A 36 -6.54 -6.64 18.69
CA GLY A 36 -6.46 -7.29 17.39
C GLY A 36 -6.37 -6.23 16.31
N CYS A 37 -5.48 -6.37 15.32
CA CYS A 37 -5.25 -5.33 14.31
C CYS A 37 -5.55 -5.82 12.89
N ILE A 38 -6.16 -4.96 12.09
CA ILE A 38 -6.26 -5.09 10.63
C ILE A 38 -5.56 -3.89 10.01
N ALA A 39 -4.54 -4.15 9.19
CA ALA A 39 -3.89 -3.12 8.41
C ALA A 39 -4.47 -3.11 6.98
N VAL A 40 -4.94 -1.95 6.55
CA VAL A 40 -5.40 -1.69 5.18
C VAL A 40 -4.38 -0.79 4.50
N VAL A 41 -3.81 -1.21 3.38
CA VAL A 41 -2.78 -0.45 2.69
C VAL A 41 -3.24 -0.05 1.29
N SER A 42 -2.85 1.14 0.87
CA SER A 42 -2.84 1.50 -0.55
C SER A 42 -1.61 0.89 -1.25
N ALA A 43 -1.53 0.96 -2.57
CA ALA A 43 -0.28 0.71 -3.27
C ALA A 43 0.79 1.75 -2.90
N MET A 44 2.07 1.44 -3.11
CA MET A 44 3.17 2.39 -2.89
C MET A 44 2.97 3.66 -3.74
N SER A 45 3.49 4.79 -3.26
CA SER A 45 3.32 6.09 -3.92
C SER A 45 3.62 6.02 -5.42
N GLY A 46 2.67 6.49 -6.24
CA GLY A 46 2.79 6.50 -7.70
C GLY A 46 2.50 5.17 -8.42
N VAL A 47 2.48 4.03 -7.72
CA VAL A 47 2.27 2.71 -8.35
C VAL A 47 0.90 2.59 -9.01
N THR A 48 -0.17 3.04 -8.36
CA THR A 48 -1.51 3.04 -8.98
C THR A 48 -1.55 3.86 -10.26
N ASN A 49 -0.87 5.01 -10.30
CA ASN A 49 -0.80 5.85 -11.49
C ASN A 49 -0.05 5.14 -12.62
N ARG A 50 1.07 4.49 -12.31
CA ARG A 50 1.84 3.66 -13.26
C ARG A 50 1.00 2.52 -13.82
N LEU A 51 0.26 1.80 -12.99
CA LEU A 51 -0.64 0.73 -13.46
C LEU A 51 -1.73 1.26 -14.40
N ILE A 52 -2.30 2.44 -14.10
CA ILE A 52 -3.28 3.09 -14.98
C ILE A 52 -2.64 3.49 -16.32
N GLU A 53 -1.42 4.02 -16.30
CA GLU A 53 -0.67 4.37 -17.52
C GLU A 53 -0.36 3.13 -18.37
N ALA A 54 0.13 2.06 -17.74
CA ALA A 54 0.38 0.78 -18.40
C ALA A 54 -0.89 0.22 -19.06
N ALA A 55 -2.02 0.26 -18.34
CA ALA A 55 -3.31 -0.19 -18.86
C ALA A 55 -3.75 0.64 -20.09
N LYS A 56 -3.57 1.97 -20.06
CA LYS A 56 -3.89 2.86 -21.19
C LYS A 56 -3.03 2.55 -22.42
N LYS A 57 -1.72 2.32 -22.24
CA LYS A 57 -0.81 1.94 -23.33
C LYS A 57 -1.16 0.56 -23.91
N ALA A 58 -1.52 -0.40 -23.05
CA ALA A 58 -1.94 -1.72 -23.49
C ALA A 58 -3.24 -1.64 -24.31
N GLN A 59 -4.19 -0.80 -23.89
CA GLN A 59 -5.46 -0.60 -24.59
C GLN A 59 -5.27 -0.09 -26.03
N THR A 60 -4.23 0.70 -26.31
CA THR A 60 -3.94 1.22 -27.67
C THR A 60 -3.10 0.27 -28.51
N GLY A 61 -2.81 -0.95 -28.04
CA GLY A 61 -1.96 -1.92 -28.73
C GLY A 61 -0.46 -1.75 -28.49
N ASN A 62 -0.04 -0.79 -27.68
CA ASN A 62 1.36 -0.50 -27.39
C ASN A 62 1.92 -1.41 -26.28
N SER A 63 1.89 -2.73 -26.50
CA SER A 63 2.27 -3.73 -25.48
C SER A 63 3.70 -3.57 -24.97
N GLY A 64 4.64 -3.17 -25.83
CA GLY A 64 6.04 -2.91 -25.44
C GLY A 64 6.18 -1.69 -24.53
N GLU A 65 5.44 -0.62 -24.81
CA GLU A 65 5.45 0.58 -23.96
C GLU A 65 4.73 0.36 -22.65
N ALA A 66 3.66 -0.45 -22.64
CA ALA A 66 2.93 -0.82 -21.43
C ALA A 66 3.80 -1.60 -20.45
N ALA A 67 4.62 -2.54 -20.95
CA ALA A 67 5.55 -3.32 -20.14
C ALA A 67 6.72 -2.48 -19.57
N ALA A 68 7.01 -1.33 -20.17
CA ALA A 68 8.10 -0.45 -19.77
C ALA A 68 7.69 0.62 -18.73
N VAL A 69 6.41 0.70 -18.36
CA VAL A 69 5.89 1.62 -17.32
C VAL A 69 6.29 1.17 -15.93
#